data_AF-A0A1A7KNX3-F1
#
_entry.id   AF-A0A1A7KNX3-F1
#
_cell.length_a   1.000
_cell.length_b   1.000
_cell.length_c   1.000
_cell.angle_alpha   90.00
_cell.angle_beta   90.00
_cell.angle_gamma   90.00
#
_symmetry.space_group_name_H-M   'P 1'
#
loop_
_entity.id
_entity.type
_entity.pdbx_description
1 polymer ?
#
loop_
_entity_poly.entity_id
_entity_poly.type
_entity_poly.pdbx_seq_one_letter_code
_entity_poly.pdbx_strand_id
1 'polypeptide(L)'
;MSIYWGRNKNRKCGNFVTVVSDSYEVYINPIDTKDNAMNSLPLIYNTNNGWMRSGNPGGSYSDSNLDDDAMNLFPDTGIIQRLSYNAGYIKHGWKNDSKDGWRYHNELGVNNAYDAVMEFKETAAHELGYEFLQAYGGTVYSWQHKGSSYYLPQDTKPTKGNETTWEKVTHWDEMETDGENYPLSGEIDIMKYYNNEPNPKDISRLVAAEKDVLGLIWLTKLNIK
;
A
#
# COMPACT_ATOMS: atom_id res chain seq x y z
N MET A 1 -2.24 -10.18 -3.54
CA MET A 1 -1.20 -10.92 -2.79
C MET A 1 -0.22 -11.69 -3.68
N SER A 2 -0.58 -12.81 -4.32
CA SER A 2 0.40 -13.68 -5.04
C SER A 2 1.30 -12.97 -6.05
N ILE A 3 0.73 -12.04 -6.83
CA ILE A 3 1.47 -11.28 -7.83
C ILE A 3 2.43 -10.32 -7.13
N TYR A 4 1.92 -9.42 -6.31
CA TYR A 4 2.69 -8.30 -5.76
C TYR A 4 3.66 -8.69 -4.63
N TRP A 5 3.35 -9.70 -3.83
CA TRP A 5 4.17 -10.13 -2.69
C TRP A 5 5.04 -11.37 -2.99
N GLY A 6 4.85 -11.99 -4.16
CA GLY A 6 5.75 -13.03 -4.67
C GLY A 6 6.91 -12.45 -5.44
N ARG A 7 8.03 -13.17 -5.45
CA ARG A 7 9.23 -12.84 -6.22
C ARG A 7 9.68 -14.05 -7.05
N ASN A 8 9.61 -13.96 -8.37
CA ASN A 8 9.98 -15.07 -9.26
C ASN A 8 10.45 -14.59 -10.63
N LYS A 9 11.30 -15.39 -11.29
CA LYS A 9 12.01 -15.05 -12.54
C LYS A 9 11.11 -14.80 -13.75
N ASN A 10 9.85 -15.21 -13.68
CA ASN A 10 8.88 -15.00 -14.76
C ASN A 10 8.26 -13.59 -14.73
N ARG A 11 8.57 -12.79 -13.70
CA ARG A 11 8.13 -11.41 -13.60
C ARG A 11 9.07 -10.45 -14.33
N LYS A 12 8.56 -9.26 -14.64
CA LYS A 12 9.36 -8.15 -15.17
C LYS A 12 10.33 -7.58 -14.12
N CYS A 13 9.89 -7.57 -12.86
CA CYS A 13 10.57 -7.05 -11.67
C CYS A 13 10.24 -7.95 -10.47
N GLY A 14 11.08 -7.95 -9.43
CA GLY A 14 10.88 -8.81 -8.27
C GLY A 14 11.18 -10.26 -8.58
N ASN A 15 12.39 -10.57 -9.03
CA ASN A 15 12.69 -11.89 -9.57
C ASN A 15 13.10 -12.91 -8.49
N PHE A 16 13.68 -12.44 -7.38
CA PHE A 16 14.16 -13.28 -6.29
C PHE A 16 14.36 -12.45 -5.02
N VAL A 17 14.58 -13.12 -3.90
CA VAL A 17 15.22 -12.55 -2.70
C VAL A 17 16.61 -13.15 -2.53
N THR A 18 17.51 -12.40 -1.92
CA THR A 18 18.86 -12.81 -1.60
C THR A 18 18.91 -13.15 -0.11
N VAL A 19 19.28 -14.39 0.19
CA VAL A 19 19.53 -14.84 1.56
C VAL A 19 20.99 -15.24 1.66
N VAL A 20 21.76 -14.45 2.41
CA VAL A 20 23.23 -14.55 2.48
C VAL A 20 23.84 -14.33 1.08
N SER A 21 24.17 -15.38 0.34
CA SER A 21 24.76 -15.33 -1.00
C SER A 21 23.82 -15.86 -2.09
N ASP A 22 22.72 -16.50 -1.70
CA ASP A 22 21.94 -17.33 -2.60
C ASP A 22 20.62 -16.65 -2.96
N SER A 23 20.20 -16.83 -4.21
CA SER A 23 18.96 -16.26 -4.74
C SER A 23 17.83 -17.28 -4.68
N TYR A 24 16.70 -16.88 -4.11
CA TYR A 24 15.51 -17.72 -3.95
C TYR A 24 14.29 -17.09 -4.62
N GLU A 25 13.50 -17.91 -5.31
CA GLU A 25 12.16 -17.54 -5.74
C GLU A 25 11.18 -17.74 -4.57
N VAL A 26 10.28 -16.78 -4.38
CA VAL A 26 9.26 -16.78 -3.34
C VAL A 26 7.89 -16.80 -3.99
N TYR A 27 7.12 -17.84 -3.72
CA TYR A 27 5.76 -18.00 -4.21
C TYR A 27 4.78 -17.81 -3.05
N ILE A 28 3.82 -16.90 -3.23
CA ILE A 28 2.77 -16.63 -2.24
C ILE A 28 1.47 -17.28 -2.70
N ASN A 29 0.95 -18.20 -1.89
CA ASN A 29 -0.33 -18.87 -2.11
C ASN A 29 -1.32 -18.50 -0.99
N PRO A 30 -2.18 -17.49 -1.20
CA PRO A 30 -3.23 -17.13 -0.26
C PRO A 30 -4.17 -18.30 -0.01
N ILE A 31 -4.52 -18.52 1.25
CA ILE A 31 -5.48 -19.54 1.68
C ILE A 31 -6.69 -18.81 2.24
N ASP A 32 -7.87 -19.09 1.70
CA ASP A 32 -9.12 -18.61 2.28
C ASP A 32 -9.45 -19.45 3.51
N THR A 33 -9.30 -18.84 4.69
CA THR A 33 -9.52 -19.51 5.98
C THR A 33 -9.93 -18.49 7.03
N LYS A 34 -10.58 -18.97 8.08
CA LYS A 34 -10.84 -18.20 9.32
C LYS A 34 -9.83 -18.53 10.42
N ASP A 35 -9.08 -19.62 10.26
CA ASP A 35 -8.13 -20.10 11.25
C ASP A 35 -6.79 -19.36 11.11
N ASN A 36 -6.36 -18.65 12.15
CA ASN A 36 -5.14 -17.83 12.16
C ASN A 36 -5.05 -16.88 10.95
N ALA A 37 -6.19 -16.32 10.54
CA ALA A 37 -6.27 -15.39 9.43
C ALA A 37 -5.81 -13.99 9.83
N MET A 38 -5.36 -13.20 8.85
CA MET A 38 -5.17 -11.76 9.03
C MET A 38 -6.51 -11.08 9.34
N ASN A 39 -6.46 -9.88 9.90
CA ASN A 39 -7.67 -9.09 10.13
C ASN A 39 -8.47 -8.88 8.84
N SER A 40 -9.77 -9.13 8.93
CA SER A 40 -10.68 -8.92 7.80
C SER A 40 -10.96 -7.44 7.61
N LEU A 41 -10.74 -6.94 6.39
CA LEU A 41 -11.19 -5.61 5.99
C LEU A 41 -12.59 -5.70 5.38
N PRO A 42 -13.54 -4.83 5.78
CA PRO A 42 -14.82 -4.71 5.09
C PRO A 42 -14.61 -4.42 3.60
N LEU A 43 -15.26 -5.19 2.74
CA LEU A 43 -15.28 -4.93 1.30
C LEU A 43 -16.52 -4.11 0.94
N ILE A 44 -16.32 -2.94 0.36
CA ILE A 44 -17.39 -2.08 -0.14
C ILE A 44 -17.37 -2.09 -1.66
N TYR A 45 -18.46 -2.55 -2.26
CA TYR A 45 -18.69 -2.39 -3.70
C TYR A 45 -19.28 -1.00 -3.96
N ASN A 46 -18.47 -0.09 -4.51
CA ASN A 46 -18.86 1.29 -4.78
C ASN A 46 -19.12 1.50 -6.27
N THR A 47 -20.34 1.90 -6.62
CA THR A 47 -20.72 2.18 -8.00
C THR A 47 -21.63 3.40 -8.10
N ASN A 48 -21.48 4.19 -9.17
CA ASN A 48 -22.29 5.38 -9.45
C ASN A 48 -22.24 6.45 -8.34
N ASN A 49 -21.07 6.58 -7.69
CA ASN A 49 -20.83 7.46 -6.54
C ASN A 49 -19.50 8.22 -6.67
N GLY A 50 -19.19 9.06 -5.68
CA GLY A 50 -17.85 9.61 -5.52
C GLY A 50 -16.79 8.52 -5.30
N TRP A 51 -15.56 8.81 -5.71
CA TRP A 51 -14.42 7.93 -5.47
C TRP A 51 -14.28 7.63 -3.97
N MET A 52 -14.11 6.35 -3.64
CA MET A 52 -14.00 5.89 -2.26
C MET A 52 -12.59 5.35 -1.99
N ARG A 53 -11.90 5.98 -1.03
CA ARG A 53 -10.57 5.55 -0.57
C ARG A 53 -10.68 4.22 0.19
N SER A 54 -9.75 3.31 -0.12
CA SER A 54 -9.41 2.16 0.71
C SER A 54 -8.36 2.57 1.75
N GLY A 55 -8.31 1.84 2.85
CA GLY A 55 -7.26 2.01 3.83
C GLY A 55 -7.21 0.80 4.77
N ASN A 56 -6.04 0.54 5.29
CA ASN A 56 -5.83 -0.34 6.42
C ASN A 56 -4.73 0.22 7.32
N PRO A 57 -5.08 1.06 8.31
CA PRO A 57 -4.10 1.42 9.35
C PRO A 57 -3.51 0.18 10.05
N GLY A 58 -4.15 -0.99 9.99
CA GLY A 58 -3.82 -2.06 10.91
C GLY A 58 -4.35 -1.73 12.30
N GLY A 59 -4.60 -2.77 13.08
CA GLY A 59 -5.23 -2.63 14.39
C GLY A 59 -5.22 -3.95 15.16
N SER A 60 -4.18 -4.76 14.97
CA SER A 60 -4.15 -6.12 15.54
C SER A 60 -2.97 -6.44 16.43
N TYR A 61 -2.00 -5.56 16.59
CA TYR A 61 -0.82 -5.87 17.38
C TYR A 61 -0.83 -4.96 18.60
N SER A 62 -0.90 -5.55 19.79
CA SER A 62 -0.73 -4.85 21.06
C SER A 62 0.73 -4.38 21.19
N ASP A 63 1.13 -3.44 20.33
CA ASP A 63 2.45 -2.82 20.34
C ASP A 63 2.57 -1.75 21.45
N SER A 64 1.49 -1.59 22.24
CA SER A 64 1.37 -0.64 23.35
C SER A 64 1.42 0.83 22.92
N ASN A 65 1.25 1.13 21.63
CA ASN A 65 1.02 2.50 21.18
C ASN A 65 -0.41 2.93 21.53
N LEU A 66 -0.54 4.14 22.07
CA LEU A 66 -1.80 4.79 22.45
C LEU A 66 -2.68 5.15 21.23
N ASP A 67 -2.25 4.80 20.03
CA ASP A 67 -2.75 5.32 18.76
C ASP A 67 -4.06 4.65 18.35
N ASP A 68 -4.27 3.37 18.67
CA ASP A 68 -5.51 2.65 18.29
C ASP A 68 -6.78 3.23 18.95
N ASP A 69 -6.68 3.67 20.21
CA ASP A 69 -7.80 4.24 20.98
C ASP A 69 -7.98 5.75 20.73
N ALA A 70 -6.88 6.50 20.56
CA ALA A 70 -6.92 7.94 20.31
C ALA A 70 -7.37 8.28 18.88
N MET A 71 -7.11 7.41 17.90
CA MET A 71 -7.38 7.67 16.49
C MET A 71 -8.83 7.33 16.07
N ASN A 72 -9.54 6.49 16.81
CA ASN A 72 -10.98 6.29 16.66
C ASN A 72 -11.80 7.57 16.95
N LEU A 73 -11.20 8.59 17.58
CA LEU A 73 -11.83 9.87 17.90
C LEU A 73 -11.72 10.92 16.77
N PHE A 74 -10.92 10.66 15.72
CA PHE A 74 -10.69 11.61 14.63
C PHE A 74 -11.10 11.03 13.25
N PRO A 75 -12.40 10.93 12.95
CA PRO A 75 -12.89 10.39 11.68
C PRO A 75 -12.46 11.19 10.44
N ASP A 76 -12.03 12.43 10.61
CA ASP A 76 -11.65 13.34 9.50
C ASP A 76 -10.14 13.34 9.18
N THR A 77 -9.31 12.55 9.86
CA THR A 77 -7.84 12.51 9.64
C THR A 77 -7.38 11.48 8.61
N GLY A 78 -8.31 10.77 7.95
CA GLY A 78 -7.99 9.88 6.82
C GLY A 78 -7.65 8.44 7.19
N ILE A 79 -7.85 8.04 8.44
CA ILE A 79 -7.69 6.66 8.91
C ILE A 79 -8.95 5.87 8.52
N ILE A 80 -8.88 5.18 7.38
CA ILE A 80 -9.96 4.39 6.82
C ILE A 80 -9.59 2.91 6.99
N GLN A 81 -10.50 2.08 7.50
CA GLN A 81 -10.31 0.62 7.55
C GLN A 81 -11.34 -0.09 6.65
N ARG A 82 -11.07 -0.16 5.35
CA ARG A 82 -11.90 -0.87 4.35
C ARG A 82 -11.15 -1.09 3.04
N LEU A 83 -11.63 -2.05 2.26
CA LEU A 83 -11.32 -2.18 0.85
C LEU A 83 -12.50 -1.68 0.02
N SER A 84 -12.25 -0.73 -0.88
CA SER A 84 -13.26 -0.17 -1.77
C SER A 84 -13.04 -0.69 -3.19
N TYR A 85 -14.02 -1.40 -3.74
CA TYR A 85 -14.08 -1.80 -5.13
C TYR A 85 -14.87 -0.75 -5.91
N ASN A 86 -14.16 0.16 -6.59
CA ASN A 86 -14.75 1.29 -7.32
C ASN A 86 -15.00 0.89 -8.78
N ALA A 87 -16.26 0.61 -9.16
CA ALA A 87 -16.62 0.16 -10.51
C ALA A 87 -17.83 0.93 -11.09
N GLY A 88 -17.90 1.03 -12.41
CA GLY A 88 -18.92 1.82 -13.10
C GLY A 88 -18.61 3.33 -13.10
N TYR A 89 -19.63 4.19 -13.05
CA TYR A 89 -19.38 5.64 -13.03
C TYR A 89 -18.89 6.09 -11.65
N ILE A 90 -17.66 6.59 -11.58
CA ILE A 90 -17.04 7.09 -10.35
C ILE A 90 -16.70 8.56 -10.54
N LYS A 91 -17.17 9.41 -9.63
CA LYS A 91 -16.82 10.83 -9.61
C LYS A 91 -15.51 11.05 -8.87
N HIS A 92 -14.49 11.47 -9.60
CA HIS A 92 -13.24 11.96 -9.03
C HIS A 92 -13.42 13.42 -8.63
N GLY A 93 -12.77 13.84 -7.55
CA GLY A 93 -12.94 15.17 -6.95
C GLY A 93 -11.71 15.61 -6.15
N TRP A 94 -10.53 15.34 -6.70
CA TRP A 94 -9.26 15.63 -6.02
C TRP A 94 -8.84 17.08 -6.28
N LYS A 95 -8.35 17.74 -5.23
CA LYS A 95 -7.91 19.14 -5.29
C LYS A 95 -6.77 19.25 -6.31
N ASN A 96 -6.91 20.16 -7.28
CA ASN A 96 -5.97 20.38 -8.40
C ASN A 96 -5.86 19.24 -9.44
N ASP A 97 -6.80 18.30 -9.46
CA ASP A 97 -6.83 17.31 -10.53
C ASP A 97 -7.43 17.91 -11.81
N SER A 98 -6.62 17.97 -12.87
CA SER A 98 -7.05 18.32 -14.24
C SER A 98 -8.17 17.41 -14.78
N LYS A 99 -8.43 16.29 -14.09
CA LYS A 99 -9.33 15.20 -14.44
C LYS A 99 -10.59 15.13 -13.56
N ASP A 100 -10.91 16.16 -12.78
CA ASP A 100 -12.15 16.27 -11.98
C ASP A 100 -13.41 15.91 -12.79
N GLY A 101 -14.30 15.09 -12.23
CA GLY A 101 -15.54 14.65 -12.89
C GLY A 101 -15.79 13.14 -12.92
N TRP A 102 -16.83 12.74 -13.65
CA TRP A 102 -17.27 11.35 -13.75
C TRP A 102 -16.45 10.55 -14.76
N ARG A 103 -16.00 9.36 -14.36
CA ARG A 103 -15.25 8.42 -15.21
C ARG A 103 -15.84 7.04 -15.10
N TYR A 104 -15.85 6.28 -16.19
CA TYR A 104 -16.31 4.90 -16.16
C TYR A 104 -15.14 3.96 -15.90
N HIS A 105 -15.20 3.26 -14.77
CA HIS A 105 -14.27 2.23 -14.34
C HIS A 105 -14.76 0.88 -14.86
N ASN A 106 -14.02 0.30 -15.80
CA ASN A 106 -14.36 -0.97 -16.43
C ASN A 106 -13.80 -2.15 -15.60
N GLU A 107 -14.40 -3.32 -15.78
CA GLU A 107 -14.03 -4.54 -15.04
C GLU A 107 -13.42 -5.58 -15.99
N LEU A 108 -12.47 -5.16 -16.82
CA LEU A 108 -11.90 -6.03 -17.85
C LEU A 108 -10.76 -6.90 -17.33
N GLY A 109 -10.15 -6.54 -16.20
CA GLY A 109 -8.98 -7.24 -15.66
C GLY A 109 -7.74 -7.05 -16.52
N VAL A 110 -7.63 -5.89 -17.18
CA VAL A 110 -6.50 -5.55 -18.06
C VAL A 110 -5.78 -4.31 -17.55
N ASN A 111 -4.48 -4.17 -17.85
CA ASN A 111 -3.69 -3.00 -17.43
C ASN A 111 -4.11 -1.74 -18.19
N ASN A 112 -5.12 -1.04 -17.69
CA ASN A 112 -5.57 0.26 -18.16
C ASN A 112 -5.84 1.19 -16.97
N ALA A 113 -5.88 2.52 -17.21
CA ALA A 113 -5.93 3.54 -16.17
C ALA A 113 -7.27 3.64 -15.40
N TYR A 114 -8.29 2.86 -15.79
CA TYR A 114 -9.63 2.85 -15.20
C TYR A 114 -10.17 1.41 -15.14
N ASP A 115 -9.31 0.44 -14.85
CA ASP A 115 -9.69 -0.96 -14.69
C ASP A 115 -9.86 -1.26 -13.20
N ALA A 116 -11.12 -1.33 -12.77
CA ALA A 116 -11.47 -1.55 -11.36
C ALA A 116 -10.88 -2.85 -10.80
N VAL A 117 -10.73 -3.88 -11.64
CA VAL A 117 -10.17 -5.17 -11.21
C VAL A 117 -8.68 -5.05 -10.91
N MET A 118 -7.91 -4.39 -11.79
CA MET A 118 -6.47 -4.19 -11.58
C MET A 118 -6.19 -3.22 -10.44
N GLU A 119 -6.89 -2.08 -10.41
CA GLU A 119 -6.79 -1.10 -9.31
C GLU A 119 -7.11 -1.77 -7.97
N PHE A 120 -8.21 -2.51 -7.88
CA PHE A 120 -8.57 -3.20 -6.64
C PHE A 120 -7.54 -4.25 -6.22
N LYS A 121 -7.00 -5.04 -7.16
CA LYS A 121 -5.98 -6.05 -6.83
C LYS A 121 -4.69 -5.43 -6.28
N GLU A 122 -4.30 -4.29 -6.85
CA GLU A 122 -3.16 -3.49 -6.38
C GLU A 122 -3.44 -2.92 -5.00
N THR A 123 -4.54 -2.17 -4.84
CA THR A 123 -4.94 -1.57 -3.56
C THR A 123 -5.10 -2.63 -2.49
N ALA A 124 -5.79 -3.74 -2.75
CA ALA A 124 -5.92 -4.82 -1.77
C ALA A 124 -4.57 -5.42 -1.38
N ALA A 125 -3.62 -5.53 -2.31
CA ALA A 125 -2.28 -6.01 -1.99
C ALA A 125 -1.46 -5.01 -1.17
N HIS A 126 -1.70 -3.71 -1.36
CA HIS A 126 -1.13 -2.63 -0.56
C HIS A 126 -1.73 -2.63 0.85
N GLU A 127 -3.05 -2.57 0.98
CA GLU A 127 -3.73 -2.49 2.28
C GLU A 127 -3.49 -3.73 3.15
N LEU A 128 -3.54 -4.94 2.58
CA LEU A 128 -3.20 -6.16 3.31
C LEU A 128 -1.71 -6.23 3.66
N GLY A 129 -0.88 -5.49 2.92
CA GLY A 129 0.55 -5.37 3.17
C GLY A 129 0.88 -4.68 4.49
N TYR A 130 0.02 -3.79 4.98
CA TYR A 130 0.19 -3.13 6.27
C TYR A 130 0.22 -4.08 7.45
N GLU A 131 -0.55 -5.17 7.39
CA GLU A 131 -0.51 -6.21 8.44
C GLU A 131 0.88 -6.83 8.56
N PHE A 132 1.58 -7.01 7.43
CA PHE A 132 2.94 -7.53 7.41
C PHE A 132 3.95 -6.50 7.88
N LEU A 133 3.90 -5.28 7.33
CA LEU A 133 4.79 -4.19 7.69
C LEU A 133 4.71 -3.87 9.18
N GLN A 134 3.49 -3.83 9.74
CA GLN A 134 3.29 -3.60 11.17
C GLN A 134 3.89 -4.75 11.99
N ALA A 135 3.67 -6.00 11.58
CA ALA A 135 4.13 -7.18 12.31
C ALA A 135 5.67 -7.29 12.43
N TYR A 136 6.45 -6.87 11.42
CA TYR A 136 7.92 -6.91 11.50
C TYR A 136 8.58 -5.55 11.74
N GLY A 137 7.94 -4.44 11.35
CA GLY A 137 8.52 -3.10 11.33
C GLY A 137 7.86 -2.10 12.27
N GLY A 138 6.71 -2.45 12.86
CA GLY A 138 5.95 -1.59 13.77
C GLY A 138 5.02 -0.59 13.06
N THR A 139 4.16 0.04 13.86
CA THR A 139 3.07 0.93 13.39
C THR A 139 3.58 2.13 12.61
N VAL A 140 4.56 2.88 13.13
CA VAL A 140 5.15 4.04 12.43
C VAL A 140 5.69 3.65 11.05
N TYR A 141 6.44 2.56 10.96
CA TYR A 141 7.01 2.10 9.69
C TYR A 141 5.94 1.73 8.67
N SER A 142 4.86 1.11 9.16
CA SER A 142 3.68 0.73 8.38
C SER A 142 2.93 1.97 7.90
N TRP A 143 2.45 2.81 8.81
CA TRP A 143 1.57 3.97 8.53
C TRP A 143 2.26 5.08 7.73
N GLN A 144 3.57 5.23 7.89
CA GLN A 144 4.34 6.20 7.10
C GLN A 144 4.78 5.66 5.74
N HIS A 145 4.27 4.48 5.32
CA HIS A 145 4.59 3.91 4.01
C HIS A 145 6.11 3.77 3.85
N LYS A 146 6.77 3.25 4.88
CA LYS A 146 8.24 3.17 5.00
C LYS A 146 8.95 4.53 4.98
N GLY A 147 8.27 5.57 5.47
CA GLY A 147 8.76 6.94 5.51
C GLY A 147 8.50 7.75 4.25
N SER A 148 7.77 7.22 3.27
CA SER A 148 7.40 7.97 2.06
C SER A 148 6.18 8.88 2.23
N SER A 149 5.43 8.69 3.33
CA SER A 149 4.31 9.55 3.73
C SER A 149 4.51 10.09 5.14
N TYR A 150 3.75 11.13 5.48
CA TYR A 150 3.61 11.56 6.87
C TYR A 150 2.83 10.52 7.70
N TYR A 151 2.96 10.58 9.02
CA TYR A 151 2.16 9.77 9.94
C TYR A 151 0.70 10.25 9.95
N LEU A 152 0.54 11.57 9.97
CA LEU A 152 -0.73 12.25 9.72
C LEU A 152 -0.49 13.45 8.80
N PRO A 153 -1.34 13.66 7.77
CA PRO A 153 -2.56 12.91 7.39
C PRO A 153 -2.31 11.70 6.45
N GLN A 154 -1.07 11.18 6.38
CA GLN A 154 -0.67 10.12 5.44
C GLN A 154 -0.70 10.51 3.96
N ASP A 155 -0.45 11.78 3.64
CA ASP A 155 -0.07 12.23 2.30
C ASP A 155 1.45 12.07 2.06
N THR A 156 1.86 12.11 0.80
CA THR A 156 3.26 11.94 0.39
C THR A 156 4.14 13.02 1.00
N LYS A 157 5.34 12.65 1.43
CA LYS A 157 6.34 13.65 1.82
C LYS A 157 6.91 14.36 0.58
N PRO A 158 7.31 15.63 0.68
CA PRO A 158 8.06 16.29 -0.38
C PRO A 158 9.39 15.59 -0.61
N THR A 159 9.92 15.66 -1.83
CA THR A 159 11.29 15.24 -2.10
C THR A 159 12.28 16.18 -1.43
N LYS A 160 13.44 15.66 -1.06
CA LYS A 160 14.52 16.43 -0.41
C LYS A 160 14.73 17.83 -1.00
N GLY A 161 14.69 18.85 -0.15
CA GLY A 161 14.87 20.26 -0.50
C GLY A 161 13.61 20.98 -0.98
N ASN A 162 12.48 20.27 -1.10
CA ASN A 162 11.17 20.86 -1.43
C ASN A 162 10.26 20.95 -0.20
N GLU A 163 10.78 20.77 1.01
CA GLU A 163 9.98 20.82 2.24
C GLU A 163 9.49 22.25 2.49
N THR A 164 8.20 22.41 2.76
CA THR A 164 7.63 23.70 3.11
C THR A 164 7.58 23.87 4.63
N THR A 165 7.65 25.13 5.09
CA THR A 165 7.41 25.44 6.51
C THR A 165 6.00 25.04 6.95
N TRP A 166 5.02 25.07 6.02
CA TRP A 166 3.64 24.67 6.30
C TRP A 166 3.56 23.20 6.67
N GLU A 167 4.14 22.31 5.86
CA GLU A 167 4.12 20.87 6.15
C GLU A 167 4.78 20.55 7.49
N LYS A 168 5.90 21.20 7.83
CA LYS A 168 6.58 21.02 9.13
C LYS A 168 5.72 21.38 10.34
N VAL A 169 4.67 22.19 10.18
CA VAL A 169 3.79 22.59 11.29
C VAL A 169 2.41 21.93 11.23
N THR A 170 1.99 21.39 10.08
CA THR A 170 0.68 20.75 9.92
C THR A 170 0.74 19.24 9.86
N HIS A 171 1.90 18.67 9.56
CA HIS A 171 2.07 17.24 9.38
C HIS A 171 2.84 16.65 10.55
N TRP A 172 2.37 15.49 11.00
CA TRP A 172 3.09 14.72 11.99
C TRP A 172 4.00 13.73 11.26
N ASP A 173 5.30 13.83 11.52
CA ASP A 173 6.32 12.92 11.01
C ASP A 173 7.09 12.24 12.16
N GLU A 174 7.18 10.91 12.13
CA GLU A 174 7.92 10.09 13.10
C GLU A 174 9.15 9.41 12.44
N MET A 175 9.38 9.61 11.14
CA MET A 175 10.49 9.03 10.39
C MET A 175 11.30 10.11 9.70
N GLU A 176 12.59 10.23 10.00
CA GLU A 176 13.49 11.20 9.34
C GLU A 176 13.88 10.72 7.92
N THR A 177 12.94 10.86 6.98
CA THR A 177 13.05 10.44 5.59
C THR A 177 12.38 11.44 4.66
N ASP A 178 12.90 11.54 3.44
CA ASP A 178 12.30 12.35 2.37
C ASP A 178 11.32 11.52 1.54
N GLY A 179 10.38 12.19 0.87
CA GLY A 179 9.57 11.55 -0.16
C GLY A 179 10.33 11.31 -1.45
N GLU A 180 9.74 10.51 -2.34
CA GLU A 180 10.37 10.13 -3.61
C GLU A 180 9.41 10.23 -4.79
N ASN A 181 9.99 10.43 -5.97
CA ASN A 181 9.26 10.33 -7.23
C ASN A 181 9.21 8.87 -7.68
N TYR A 182 8.13 8.54 -8.39
CA TYR A 182 7.88 7.27 -9.03
C TYR A 182 9.10 6.82 -9.86
N PRO A 183 9.65 5.63 -9.60
CA PRO A 183 10.86 5.16 -10.27
C PRO A 183 10.65 5.01 -11.77
N LEU A 184 11.55 5.60 -12.58
CA LEU A 184 11.50 5.50 -14.04
C LEU A 184 11.89 4.10 -14.57
N SER A 185 12.58 3.31 -13.77
CA SER A 185 13.01 1.96 -14.09
C SER A 185 13.15 1.11 -12.84
N GLY A 186 13.30 -0.21 -13.00
CA GLY A 186 13.42 -1.14 -11.88
C GLY A 186 12.11 -1.41 -11.16
N GLU A 187 12.23 -2.01 -9.98
CA GLU A 187 11.12 -2.36 -9.11
C GLU A 187 10.42 -1.10 -8.57
N ILE A 188 9.11 -1.19 -8.39
CA ILE A 188 8.34 -0.15 -7.71
C ILE A 188 7.77 -0.79 -6.46
N ASP A 189 8.14 -0.23 -5.31
CA ASP A 189 7.72 -0.73 -4.02
C ASP A 189 6.23 -0.47 -3.85
N ILE A 190 5.44 -1.54 -3.82
CA ILE A 190 3.99 -1.41 -3.69
C ILE A 190 3.60 -0.70 -2.39
N MET A 191 4.43 -0.72 -1.35
CA MET A 191 4.11 -0.15 -0.04
C MET A 191 4.55 1.30 0.13
N LYS A 192 5.09 1.94 -0.91
CA LYS A 192 5.48 3.35 -0.87
C LYS A 192 4.51 4.25 -1.61
N TYR A 193 4.43 5.48 -1.12
CA TYR A 193 3.76 6.59 -1.78
C TYR A 193 4.76 7.41 -2.58
N TYR A 194 4.32 7.91 -3.73
CA TYR A 194 5.16 8.61 -4.70
C TYR A 194 4.53 9.95 -5.11
N ASN A 195 5.36 10.97 -5.30
CA ASN A 195 4.90 12.35 -5.53
C ASN A 195 4.31 12.65 -6.92
N ASN A 196 4.45 11.73 -7.88
CA ASN A 196 3.98 11.89 -9.26
C ASN A 196 3.12 10.71 -9.71
N GLU A 197 2.22 10.98 -10.67
CA GLU A 197 1.24 10.00 -11.13
C GLU A 197 1.92 8.70 -11.62
N PRO A 198 1.46 7.52 -11.17
CA PRO A 198 1.90 6.24 -11.70
C PRO A 198 1.50 6.13 -13.18
N ASN A 199 2.39 5.59 -14.01
CA ASN A 199 2.03 5.22 -15.37
C ASN A 199 1.29 3.87 -15.35
N PRO A 200 0.10 3.72 -15.97
CA PRO A 200 -0.59 2.43 -16.03
C PRO A 200 0.26 1.26 -16.58
N LYS A 201 1.27 1.55 -17.40
CA LYS A 201 2.22 0.54 -17.92
C LYS A 201 3.16 -0.02 -16.85
N ASP A 202 3.29 0.69 -15.74
CA ASP A 202 4.22 0.39 -14.66
C ASP A 202 3.62 -0.53 -13.59
N ILE A 203 2.32 -0.84 -13.66
CA ILE A 203 1.68 -1.87 -12.81
C ILE A 203 2.47 -3.19 -12.83
N SER A 204 3.04 -3.55 -13.99
CA SER A 204 3.88 -4.74 -14.15
C SER A 204 5.16 -4.75 -13.29
N ARG A 205 5.63 -3.58 -12.85
CA ARG A 205 6.84 -3.38 -12.03
C ARG A 205 6.54 -3.28 -10.54
N LEU A 206 5.26 -3.16 -10.15
CA LEU A 206 4.85 -3.14 -8.75
C LEU A 206 5.13 -4.49 -8.08
N VAL A 207 5.88 -4.43 -6.99
CA VAL A 207 6.27 -5.60 -6.20
C VAL A 207 6.63 -5.15 -4.78
N ALA A 208 6.43 -6.02 -3.81
CA ALA A 208 6.94 -5.82 -2.45
C ALA A 208 8.47 -5.73 -2.48
N ALA A 209 9.01 -4.83 -1.67
CA ALA A 209 10.45 -4.70 -1.54
C ALA A 209 11.03 -6.00 -0.98
N GLU A 210 12.28 -6.29 -1.35
CA GLU A 210 12.98 -7.51 -0.93
C GLU A 210 12.94 -7.68 0.59
N LYS A 211 13.16 -6.58 1.30
CA LYS A 211 13.11 -6.51 2.76
C LYS A 211 11.76 -6.94 3.32
N ASP A 212 10.64 -6.57 2.70
CA ASP A 212 9.31 -6.95 3.22
C ASP A 212 9.03 -8.42 2.96
N VAL A 213 9.46 -8.94 1.82
CA VAL A 213 9.34 -10.38 1.52
C VAL A 213 10.20 -11.19 2.49
N LEU A 214 11.41 -10.74 2.80
CA LEU A 214 12.25 -11.32 3.84
C LEU A 214 11.62 -11.19 5.24
N GLY A 215 10.99 -10.06 5.54
CA GLY A 215 10.22 -9.85 6.78
C GLY A 215 9.06 -10.82 6.90
N LEU A 216 8.30 -11.03 5.82
CA LEU A 216 7.23 -12.03 5.76
C LEU A 216 7.77 -13.44 6.01
N ILE A 217 8.88 -13.81 5.35
CA ILE A 217 9.55 -15.10 5.56
C ILE A 217 9.95 -15.24 7.04
N TRP A 218 10.53 -14.20 7.65
CA TRP A 218 10.90 -14.22 9.06
C TRP A 218 9.68 -14.41 9.98
N LEU A 219 8.56 -13.75 9.69
CA LEU A 219 7.30 -13.88 10.45
C LEU A 219 6.72 -15.30 10.41
N THR A 220 6.99 -16.08 9.35
CA THR A 220 6.57 -17.49 9.31
C THR A 220 7.27 -18.37 10.35
N LYS A 221 8.26 -17.84 11.08
CA LYS A 221 9.10 -18.57 12.04
C LYS A 221 9.59 -19.88 11.42
N LEU A 222 10.23 -19.75 10.24
CA LEU A 222 10.69 -20.86 9.40
C LEU A 222 11.17 -22.06 10.22
N ASN A 223 10.50 -23.19 10.03
CA ASN A 223 10.96 -24.45 10.57
C ASN A 223 11.78 -25.16 9.50
N ILE A 224 13.11 -25.01 9.56
CA ILE A 224 14.04 -25.72 8.69
C ILE A 224 14.18 -27.13 9.24
N LYS A 225 13.62 -28.11 8.52
CA LYS A 225 13.77 -29.53 8.83
C LYS A 225 15.05 -30.09 8.22
#